data_AF-A0A0K8J9F2-F1
#
_entry.id   AF-A0A0K8J9F2-F1
#
_cell.length_a   1.000
_cell.length_b   1.000
_cell.length_c   1.000
_cell.angle_alpha   90.00
_cell.angle_beta   90.00
_cell.angle_gamma   90.00
#
_symmetry.space_group_name_H-M   'P 1'
#
loop_
_entity.id
_entity.type
_entity.pdbx_description
1 polymer ?
#
loop_
_entity_poly.entity_id
_entity_poly.type
_entity_poly.pdbx_seq_one_letter_code
_entity_poly.pdbx_strand_id
1 'polypeptide(L)'
;MLKLAPPEADLVMLAEAPYFRRLLEIYCETHSSFIINSDTMQFYKVRRKLEDIWEFMEQLLYDEQAAEARTETLEYLKTELSSMV
;
A
#
# COMPACT_ATOMS: atom_id res chain seq x y z
N MET A 1 -6.00 -13.16 -2.93
CA MET A 1 -7.23 -13.39 -3.71
C MET A 1 -7.34 -12.29 -4.76
N LEU A 2 -7.55 -12.65 -6.03
CA LEU A 2 -7.84 -11.68 -7.09
C LEU A 2 -9.24 -11.10 -6.82
N LYS A 3 -9.35 -9.77 -6.72
CA LYS A 3 -10.64 -9.06 -6.57
C LYS A 3 -10.86 -8.22 -7.81
N LEU A 4 -12.11 -8.11 -8.26
CA LEU A 4 -12.45 -7.17 -9.32
C LEU A 4 -12.36 -5.75 -8.74
N ALA A 5 -11.38 -4.98 -9.21
CA ALA A 5 -11.08 -3.64 -8.75
C ALA A 5 -10.52 -2.79 -9.91
N PRO A 6 -10.50 -1.45 -9.78
CA PRO A 6 -9.77 -0.59 -10.71
C PRO A 6 -8.27 -0.89 -10.71
N PRO A 7 -7.55 -0.68 -11.84
CA PRO A 7 -6.11 -0.90 -11.93
C PRO A 7 -5.28 -0.14 -10.89
N GLU A 8 -5.76 1.02 -10.44
CA GLU A 8 -5.14 1.82 -9.38
C GLU A 8 -4.90 1.04 -8.09
N ALA A 9 -5.73 0.02 -7.81
CA ALA A 9 -5.58 -0.84 -6.65
C ALA A 9 -4.24 -1.59 -6.64
N ASP A 10 -3.71 -1.93 -7.82
CA ASP A 10 -2.41 -2.58 -7.99
C ASP A 10 -1.31 -1.53 -8.23
N LEU A 11 -1.59 -0.50 -9.03
CA LEU A 11 -0.60 0.54 -9.37
C LEU A 11 -0.09 1.31 -8.15
N VAL A 12 -0.93 1.49 -7.12
CA VAL A 12 -0.52 2.18 -5.88
C VAL A 12 0.66 1.50 -5.19
N MET A 13 0.79 0.17 -5.31
CA MET A 13 1.89 -0.59 -4.70
C MET A 13 3.24 -0.30 -5.36
N LEU A 14 3.22 0.22 -6.58
CA LEU A 14 4.40 0.53 -7.38
C LEU A 14 4.67 2.03 -7.47
N ALA A 15 3.80 2.88 -6.91
CA ALA A 15 3.83 4.32 -7.09
C ALA A 15 5.14 4.98 -6.62
N GLU A 16 5.75 4.43 -5.57
CA GLU A 16 7.02 4.93 -5.01
C GLU A 16 8.26 4.31 -5.67
N ALA A 17 8.08 3.37 -6.62
CA ALA A 17 9.19 2.75 -7.32
C ALA A 17 9.85 3.74 -8.29
N PRO A 18 11.20 3.75 -8.42
CA PRO A 18 11.90 4.70 -9.28
C PRO A 18 11.54 4.54 -10.77
N TYR A 19 11.02 3.38 -11.16
CA TYR A 19 10.58 3.05 -12.52
C TYR A 19 9.07 3.23 -12.75
N PHE A 20 8.30 3.70 -11.76
CA PHE A 20 6.84 3.79 -11.85
C PHE A 20 6.36 4.57 -13.07
N ARG A 21 7.01 5.69 -13.37
CA ARG A 21 6.68 6.51 -14.54
C ARG A 21 6.80 5.72 -15.84
N ARG A 22 7.91 4.99 -16.01
CA ARG A 22 8.15 4.20 -17.22
C ARG A 22 7.17 3.04 -17.33
N LEU A 23 6.83 2.43 -16.20
CA LEU A 23 5.79 1.40 -16.13
C LEU A 23 4.43 1.95 -16.57
N LEU A 24 4.04 3.13 -16.07
CA LEU A 24 2.76 3.75 -16.40
C LEU A 24 2.66 4.14 -17.88
N GLU A 25 3.75 4.64 -18.48
CA GLU A 25 3.82 4.90 -19.92
C GLU A 25 3.50 3.65 -20.75
N ILE A 26 4.20 2.54 -20.47
CA ILE A 26 4.00 1.26 -21.17
C ILE A 26 2.59 0.69 -20.91
N TYR A 27 2.09 0.87 -19.68
CA TYR A 27 0.74 0.45 -19.32
C TYR A 27 -0.32 1.20 -20.15
N CYS A 28 -0.18 2.50 -20.32
CA CYS A 28 -1.07 3.31 -21.15
C CYS A 28 -0.92 3.03 -22.65
N GLU A 29 0.27 2.68 -23.14
CA GLU A 29 0.48 2.23 -24.53
C GLU A 29 -0.32 0.95 -24.84
N THR A 30 -0.42 0.04 -23.87
CA THR A 30 -1.14 -1.23 -24.01
C THR A 30 -2.64 -1.11 -23.71
N HIS A 31 -3.03 -0.17 -22.85
CA HIS A 31 -4.41 0.07 -22.43
C HIS A 31 -4.82 1.50 -22.81
N SER A 32 -5.03 1.75 -24.10
CA SER A 32 -5.20 3.11 -24.66
C SER A 32 -6.41 3.91 -24.13
N SER A 33 -7.40 3.23 -23.54
CA SER A 33 -8.56 3.86 -22.88
C SER A 33 -8.36 4.10 -21.39
N PHE A 34 -7.27 3.60 -20.80
CA PHE A 34 -6.96 3.80 -19.40
C PHE A 34 -6.41 5.19 -19.17
N ILE A 35 -7.00 5.89 -18.21
CA ILE A 35 -6.52 7.16 -17.69
C ILE A 35 -6.46 7.01 -16.19
N ILE A 36 -5.29 7.24 -15.61
CA ILE A 36 -5.11 7.14 -14.16
C ILE A 36 -6.03 8.12 -13.44
N ASN A 37 -6.79 7.61 -12.48
CA ASN A 37 -7.61 8.45 -11.61
C ASN A 37 -6.85 8.77 -10.31
N SER A 38 -6.49 10.05 -10.12
CA SER A 38 -5.76 10.51 -8.94
C SER A 38 -6.51 10.26 -7.64
N ASP A 39 -7.84 10.40 -7.63
CA ASP A 39 -8.66 10.23 -6.42
C ASP A 39 -8.72 8.75 -6.04
N THR A 40 -8.86 7.87 -7.02
CA THR A 40 -8.79 6.42 -6.83
C THR A 40 -7.41 5.99 -6.32
N MET A 41 -6.33 6.55 -6.86
CA MET A 41 -4.96 6.31 -6.36
C MET A 41 -4.80 6.74 -4.89
N GLN A 42 -5.28 7.94 -4.53
CA GLN A 42 -5.21 8.42 -3.15
C GLN A 42 -6.04 7.57 -2.20
N PHE A 43 -7.25 7.18 -2.61
CA PHE A 43 -8.09 6.27 -1.84
C PHE A 43 -7.35 4.96 -1.54
N TYR A 44 -6.77 4.32 -2.55
CA TYR A 44 -6.05 3.06 -2.36
C TYR A 44 -4.77 3.22 -1.54
N LYS A 45 -4.09 4.38 -1.63
CA LYS A 45 -2.91 4.68 -0.81
C LYS A 45 -3.27 4.76 0.67
N VAL A 46 -4.34 5.49 1.00
CA VAL A 46 -4.83 5.61 2.39
C VAL A 46 -5.37 4.26 2.90
N ARG A 47 -6.15 3.55 2.08
CA ARG A 47 -6.66 2.22 2.44
C ARG A 47 -5.53 1.26 2.79
N ARG A 48 -4.46 1.21 1.99
CA ARG A 48 -3.31 0.33 2.24
C ARG A 48 -2.64 0.64 3.58
N LYS A 49 -2.47 1.92 3.91
CA LYS A 49 -1.93 2.36 5.21
C LYS A 49 -2.80 1.90 6.38
N LEU A 50 -4.12 2.01 6.26
CA LEU A 50 -5.05 1.51 7.27
C LEU A 50 -4.97 -0.01 7.42
N GLU A 51 -4.82 -0.74 6.30
CA GLU A 51 -4.62 -2.19 6.31
C GLU A 51 -3.30 -2.57 7.01
N ASP A 52 -2.20 -1.84 6.78
CA ASP A 52 -0.92 -2.05 7.47
C ASP A 52 -1.02 -1.78 8.97
N ILE A 53 -1.65 -0.66 9.37
CA ILE A 53 -1.88 -0.34 10.79
C ILE A 53 -2.70 -1.44 11.47
N TRP A 54 -3.78 -1.87 10.82
CA TRP A 54 -4.62 -2.94 11.32
C TRP A 54 -3.84 -4.26 11.49
N GLU A 55 -3.09 -4.66 10.47
CA GLU A 55 -2.24 -5.86 10.50
C GLU A 55 -1.23 -5.80 11.64
N PHE A 56 -0.50 -4.69 11.82
CA PHE A 56 0.44 -4.54 12.92
C PHE A 56 -0.24 -4.58 14.30
N MET A 57 -1.44 -4.03 14.42
CA MET A 57 -2.23 -4.14 15.64
C MET A 57 -2.65 -5.58 15.93
N GLU A 58 -3.10 -6.34 14.91
CA GLU A 58 -3.45 -7.76 15.08
C GLU A 58 -2.24 -8.58 15.50
N GLN A 59 -1.10 -8.40 14.82
CA GLN A 59 0.16 -9.06 15.14
C GLN A 59 0.56 -8.82 16.60
N LEU A 60 0.48 -7.58 17.09
CA LEU A 60 0.85 -7.24 18.47
C LEU A 60 -0.11 -7.81 19.53
N LEU A 61 -1.38 -8.04 19.18
CA LEU A 61 -2.42 -8.50 20.10
C LEU A 61 -2.53 -10.03 20.16
N TYR A 62 -2.33 -10.70 19.02
CA TYR A 62 -2.72 -12.09 18.86
C TYR A 62 -1.56 -13.04 18.54
N ASP A 63 -0.47 -12.55 17.97
CA ASP A 63 0.65 -13.42 17.61
C ASP A 63 1.63 -13.61 18.77
N GLU A 64 2.19 -14.83 18.86
CA GLU A 64 3.37 -15.07 19.69
C GLU A 64 4.62 -14.53 18.98
N GLN A 65 5.23 -13.49 19.56
CA GLN A 65 6.40 -12.83 18.98
C GLN A 65 7.60 -12.87 19.93
N ALA A 66 8.79 -13.11 19.37
CA ALA A 66 10.03 -12.85 20.09
C ALA A 66 10.18 -11.34 20.38
N ALA A 67 10.92 -10.98 21.43
CA ALA A 67 11.07 -9.59 21.86
C ALA A 67 11.60 -8.64 20.76
N GLU A 68 12.51 -9.14 19.93
CA GLU A 68 13.07 -8.39 18.79
C GLU A 68 12.00 -8.12 17.73
N ALA A 69 11.28 -9.15 17.29
CA ALA A 69 10.20 -9.04 16.31
C ALA A 69 9.08 -8.09 16.81
N ARG A 70 8.72 -8.18 18.09
CA ARG A 70 7.73 -7.28 18.69
C ARG A 70 8.16 -5.82 18.69
N THR A 71 9.46 -5.58 18.90
CA THR A 71 10.02 -4.23 18.82
C THR A 71 9.96 -3.71 17.38
N GLU A 72 10.28 -4.56 16.40
CA GLU A 72 10.19 -4.22 14.98
C GLU A 72 8.75 -3.86 14.56
N THR A 73 7.75 -4.69 14.92
CA THR A 73 6.33 -4.40 14.64
C THR A 73 5.88 -3.08 15.27
N LEU A 74 6.35 -2.75 16.48
CA LEU A 74 6.05 -1.46 17.12
C LEU A 74 6.66 -0.28 16.35
N GLU A 75 7.88 -0.41 15.83
CA GLU A 75 8.52 0.66 15.05
C GLU A 75 7.84 0.85 13.68
N TYR A 76 7.42 -0.23 13.02
CA TYR A 76 6.60 -0.11 11.80
C TYR A 76 5.27 0.58 12.06
N LEU A 77 4.55 0.19 13.13
CA LEU A 77 3.29 0.82 13.50
C LEU A 77 3.45 2.32 13.79
N LYS A 78 4.49 2.71 14.55
CA LYS A 78 4.81 4.13 14.79
C LYS A 78 5.09 4.89 13.50
N THR A 79 5.82 4.27 12.58
CA THR A 79 6.17 4.87 11.28
C THR A 79 4.92 5.11 10.44
N GLU A 80 4.02 4.12 10.36
CA GLU A 80 2.76 4.27 9.64
C GLU A 80 1.87 5.35 10.24
N LEU A 81 1.73 5.39 11.57
CA LEU A 81 0.93 6.41 12.26
C LEU A 81 1.52 7.82 12.08
N SER A 82 2.84 7.98 12.14
CA SER A 82 3.50 9.28 11.99
C SER A 82 3.40 9.85 10.58
N SER A 83 3.22 8.98 9.58
CA SER A 83 3.08 9.38 8.18
C SER A 83 1.62 9.57 7.74
N MET A 84 0.65 9.47 8.67
CA MET A 84 -0.76 9.84 8.44
C MET A 84 -1.04 11.33 8.67
N VAL A 85 -0.15 12.05 9.38
CA VAL A 85 -0.26 13.49 9.71
C VAL A 85 0.62 14.30 8.77
#